data_AF-A0A497QP74-F1
#
_entry.id   AF-A0A497QP74-F1
#
_cell.length_a   1.000
_cell.length_b   1.000
_cell.length_c   1.000
_cell.angle_alpha   90.00
_cell.angle_beta   90.00
_cell.angle_gamma   90.00
#
_symmetry.space_group_name_H-M   'P 1'
#
loop_
_entity.id
_entity.type
_entity.pdbx_description
1 polymer ?
#
loop_
_entity_poly.entity_id
_entity_poly.type
_entity_poly.pdbx_seq_one_letter_code
_entity_poly.pdbx_strand_id
1 'polypeptide(L)'
;MTNTTSKSPSKKKPEVQKTEPLIDVDIKSTAEIPVPTRLIDQVLGQKKAVELIKKAAIQRRNVLLIGEPGTGKSMLGAAMAELLPREDLEDILCVPNRKDPNNPKIVTVPSGEGRRIVDR
;
A
#
# COMPACT_ATOMS: atom_id res chain seq x y z
N MET A 1 -28.40 19.90 56.93
CA MET A 1 -28.73 18.69 56.16
C MET A 1 -29.52 19.10 54.92
N THR A 2 -29.00 18.71 53.74
CA THR A 2 -29.71 18.42 52.46
C THR A 2 -30.62 19.52 51.85
N ASN A 3 -30.61 19.83 50.55
CA ASN A 3 -29.84 19.35 49.41
C ASN A 3 -30.00 20.40 48.28
N THR A 4 -28.91 20.66 47.58
CA THR A 4 -28.86 21.37 46.30
C THR A 4 -29.60 20.59 45.21
N THR A 5 -30.38 21.28 44.36
CA THR A 5 -30.79 20.73 43.06
C THR A 5 -30.45 21.76 41.98
N SER A 6 -29.23 21.65 41.46
CA SER A 6 -28.74 22.37 40.28
C SER A 6 -29.49 21.89 39.04
N LYS A 7 -30.27 22.78 38.42
CA LYS A 7 -30.93 22.52 37.14
C LYS A 7 -29.87 22.70 36.03
N SER A 8 -29.36 21.60 35.51
CA SER A 8 -28.37 21.58 34.43
C SER A 8 -28.98 22.12 33.12
N PRO A 9 -28.31 23.02 32.40
CA PRO A 9 -28.82 23.57 31.14
C PRO A 9 -28.74 22.51 30.03
N SER A 10 -29.87 22.31 29.36
CA SER A 10 -30.03 21.45 28.19
C SER A 10 -28.99 21.79 27.11
N LYS A 11 -28.06 20.87 26.86
CA LYS A 11 -27.12 20.95 25.74
C LYS A 11 -27.92 20.75 24.44
N LYS A 12 -28.20 21.86 23.73
CA LYS A 12 -28.66 21.81 22.34
C LYS A 12 -27.66 21.00 21.51
N LYS A 13 -28.14 19.93 20.86
CA LYS A 13 -27.37 19.20 19.83
C LYS A 13 -27.03 20.19 18.70
N PRO A 14 -25.81 20.16 18.15
CA PRO A 14 -25.46 21.01 17.02
C PRO A 14 -26.32 20.62 15.81
N GLU A 15 -26.97 21.62 15.23
CA GLU A 15 -27.72 21.50 13.97
C GLU A 15 -26.75 21.11 12.86
N VAL A 16 -26.86 19.87 12.38
CA VAL A 16 -26.13 19.41 11.21
C VAL A 16 -26.76 20.09 9.99
N GLN A 17 -26.03 21.05 9.42
CA GLN A 17 -26.41 21.68 8.15
C GLN A 17 -26.56 20.57 7.10
N LYS A 18 -27.76 20.47 6.51
CA LYS A 18 -28.01 19.55 5.39
C LYS A 18 -27.20 20.03 4.20
N THR A 19 -26.00 19.47 4.03
CA THR A 19 -25.24 19.56 2.78
C THR A 19 -25.95 18.73 1.72
N GLU A 20 -26.23 19.35 0.56
CA GLU A 20 -26.68 18.61 -0.62
C GLU A 20 -25.70 17.46 -0.90
N PRO A 21 -26.20 16.25 -1.21
CA PRO A 21 -25.33 15.12 -1.47
C PRO A 21 -24.50 15.40 -2.72
N LEU A 22 -23.18 15.26 -2.60
CA LEU A 22 -22.22 15.47 -3.70
C LEU A 22 -22.38 14.43 -4.83
N ILE A 23 -23.18 13.38 -4.60
CA ILE A 23 -23.36 12.23 -5.48
C ILE A 23 -24.83 11.80 -5.42
N ASP A 24 -25.45 11.59 -6.59
CA ASP A 24 -26.86 11.21 -6.78
C ASP A 24 -27.12 9.70 -6.54
N VAL A 25 -26.50 9.14 -5.49
CA VAL A 25 -26.55 7.70 -5.19
C VAL A 25 -27.00 7.51 -3.75
N ASP A 26 -28.09 6.77 -3.57
CA ASP A 26 -28.66 6.46 -2.26
C ASP A 26 -27.84 5.34 -1.59
N ILE A 27 -26.80 5.74 -0.85
CA ILE A 27 -25.87 4.84 -0.16
C ILE A 27 -26.17 4.86 1.33
N LYS A 28 -26.46 3.68 1.91
CA LYS A 28 -26.72 3.57 3.35
C LYS A 28 -25.47 3.26 4.16
N SER A 29 -24.53 2.52 3.57
CA SER A 29 -23.28 2.10 4.23
C SER A 29 -22.13 2.00 3.23
N THR A 30 -20.90 2.26 3.69
CA THR A 30 -19.68 2.08 2.89
C THR A 30 -19.44 0.62 2.50
N ALA A 31 -20.09 -0.34 3.16
CA ALA A 31 -20.07 -1.75 2.78
C ALA A 31 -20.70 -2.03 1.40
N GLU A 32 -21.56 -1.13 0.92
CA GLU A 32 -22.21 -1.23 -0.40
C GLU A 32 -21.29 -0.74 -1.53
N ILE A 33 -20.18 -0.08 -1.20
CA ILE A 33 -19.28 0.52 -2.18
C ILE A 33 -18.23 -0.51 -2.62
N PRO A 34 -18.16 -0.87 -3.92
CA PRO A 34 -17.15 -1.79 -4.41
C PRO A 34 -15.75 -1.16 -4.33
N VAL A 35 -14.80 -1.89 -3.75
CA VAL A 35 -13.39 -1.48 -3.70
C VAL A 35 -12.63 -2.19 -4.83
N PRO A 36 -11.85 -1.46 -5.66
CA PRO A 36 -11.02 -2.08 -6.70
C PRO A 36 -10.04 -3.09 -6.11
N THR A 37 -9.79 -4.19 -6.81
CA THR A 37 -8.87 -5.25 -6.35
C THR A 37 -7.41 -4.83 -6.42
N ARG A 38 -7.02 -4.12 -7.49
CA ARG A 38 -5.65 -3.67 -7.71
C ARG A 38 -5.35 -2.38 -6.95
N LEU A 39 -4.19 -2.30 -6.31
CA LEU A 39 -3.81 -1.11 -5.54
C LEU A 39 -3.73 0.15 -6.41
N ILE A 40 -3.31 0.00 -7.67
CA ILE A 40 -3.16 1.15 -8.59
C ILE A 40 -4.49 1.86 -8.88
N ASP A 41 -5.61 1.12 -8.85
CA ASP A 41 -6.94 1.65 -9.14
C ASP A 41 -7.61 2.24 -7.89
N GLN A 42 -7.06 1.98 -6.70
CA GLN A 42 -7.49 2.58 -5.44
C GLN A 42 -6.87 3.97 -5.20
N VAL A 43 -5.91 4.40 -6.03
CA VAL A 43 -5.26 5.70 -5.88
C VAL A 43 -6.21 6.83 -6.28
N LEU A 44 -6.50 7.73 -5.34
CA LEU A 44 -7.42 8.84 -5.54
C LEU A 44 -6.69 10.13 -5.90
N GLY A 45 -7.24 10.90 -6.86
CA GLY A 45 -6.79 12.26 -7.18
C GLY A 45 -5.44 12.39 -7.91
N GLN A 46 -4.70 11.30 -8.13
CA GLN A 46 -3.34 11.32 -8.69
C GLN A 46 -3.25 10.71 -10.10
N LYS A 47 -4.10 11.14 -11.03
CA LYS A 47 -4.21 10.53 -12.38
C LYS A 47 -2.88 10.47 -13.13
N LYS A 48 -2.10 11.55 -13.11
CA LYS A 48 -0.78 11.64 -13.78
C LYS A 48 0.24 10.68 -13.17
N ALA A 49 0.27 10.56 -11.84
CA ALA A 49 1.19 9.65 -11.16
C ALA A 49 0.84 8.19 -11.47
N VAL A 50 -0.45 7.85 -11.46
CA VAL A 50 -0.93 6.50 -11.79
C VAL A 50 -0.53 6.09 -13.21
N GLU A 51 -0.70 6.97 -14.19
CA GLU A 51 -0.30 6.69 -15.57
C GLU A 51 1.21 6.50 -15.71
N LEU A 52 2.00 7.35 -15.04
CA LEU A 52 3.46 7.27 -15.07
C LEU A 52 3.96 5.99 -14.40
N ILE A 53 3.38 5.59 -13.27
CA ILE A 53 3.70 4.32 -12.59
C ILE A 53 3.38 3.12 -13.48
N LYS A 54 2.21 3.09 -14.14
CA LYS A 54 1.86 2.01 -15.08
C LYS A 54 2.89 1.89 -16.21
N LYS A 55 3.31 3.02 -16.80
CA LYS A 55 4.36 3.04 -17.84
C LYS A 55 5.73 2.62 -17.30
N ALA A 56 6.10 3.10 -16.11
CA ALA A 56 7.38 2.80 -15.48
C ALA A 56 7.50 1.31 -15.09
N ALA A 57 6.43 0.68 -14.62
CA ALA A 57 6.40 -0.75 -14.29
C ALA A 57 6.68 -1.61 -15.53
N ILE A 58 6.00 -1.31 -16.65
CA ILE A 58 6.18 -2.03 -17.92
C ILE A 58 7.61 -1.86 -18.46
N GLN A 59 8.16 -0.64 -18.35
CA GLN A 59 9.48 -0.31 -18.90
C GLN A 59 10.65 -0.53 -17.92
N ARG A 60 10.39 -1.01 -16.70
CA ARG A 60 11.39 -1.16 -15.61
C ARG A 60 12.21 0.10 -15.35
N ARG A 61 11.54 1.25 -15.27
CA ARG A 61 12.19 2.54 -14.99
C ARG A 61 12.09 2.87 -13.51
N ASN A 62 13.19 3.39 -12.96
CA ASN A 62 13.20 3.95 -11.61
C ASN A 62 12.30 5.19 -11.55
N VAL A 63 11.60 5.37 -10.43
CA VAL A 63 10.70 6.51 -10.20
C VAL A 63 11.10 7.20 -8.91
N LEU A 64 11.16 8.53 -8.95
CA LEU A 64 11.30 9.37 -7.77
C LEU A 64 9.95 10.03 -7.46
N LEU A 65 9.37 9.71 -6.30
CA LEU A 65 8.10 10.28 -5.85
C LEU A 65 8.35 11.41 -4.85
N ILE A 66 8.00 12.63 -5.22
CA ILE A 66 8.17 13.83 -4.37
C ILE A 66 6.78 14.34 -3.96
N GLY A 67 6.61 14.63 -2.67
CA GLY A 67 5.40 15.24 -2.15
C GLY A 67 5.34 15.22 -0.61
N GLU A 68 4.40 15.96 -0.04
CA GLU A 68 4.16 16.06 1.41
C GLU A 68 3.89 14.68 2.05
N PRO A 69 4.23 14.47 3.34
CA PRO A 69 3.92 13.21 4.02
C PRO A 69 2.40 12.88 3.97
N GLY A 70 2.05 11.60 3.89
CA GLY A 70 0.64 11.16 3.85
C GLY A 70 -0.05 11.21 2.47
N THR A 71 0.65 11.64 1.41
CA THR A 71 0.08 11.76 0.04
C THR A 71 0.03 10.48 -0.80
N GLY A 72 0.25 9.30 -0.20
CA GLY A 72 0.15 8.02 -0.92
C GLY A 72 1.40 7.58 -1.71
N LYS A 73 2.57 8.15 -1.43
CA LYS A 73 3.84 7.72 -2.08
C LYS A 73 4.13 6.22 -1.91
N SER A 74 3.99 5.69 -0.70
CA SER A 74 4.20 4.26 -0.43
C SER A 74 3.17 3.38 -1.15
N MET A 75 1.92 3.86 -1.25
CA MET A 75 0.84 3.17 -1.97
C MET A 75 1.15 3.07 -3.47
N LEU A 76 1.67 4.14 -4.08
CA LEU A 76 2.11 4.12 -5.48
C LEU A 76 3.29 3.15 -5.71
N GLY A 77 4.24 3.08 -4.78
CA GLY A 77 5.34 2.11 -4.85
C GLY A 77 4.85 0.66 -4.74
N ALA A 78 3.96 0.37 -3.80
CA ALA A 78 3.35 -0.96 -3.67
C ALA A 78 2.53 -1.34 -4.92
N ALA A 79 1.76 -0.39 -5.46
CA ALA A 79 1.02 -0.57 -6.70
C ALA A 79 1.95 -0.82 -7.91
N MET A 80 3.11 -0.16 -7.95
CA MET A 80 4.12 -0.43 -8.98
C MET A 80 4.67 -1.85 -8.88
N ALA A 81 4.98 -2.32 -7.67
CA ALA A 81 5.49 -3.67 -7.44
C ALA A 81 4.48 -4.76 -7.86
N GLU A 82 3.19 -4.54 -7.61
CA GLU A 82 2.11 -5.44 -8.06
C GLU A 82 2.02 -5.52 -9.60
N LEU A 83 2.34 -4.42 -10.29
CA LEU A 83 2.29 -4.32 -11.76
C LEU A 83 3.55 -4.84 -12.45
N LEU A 84 4.63 -5.10 -11.72
CA LEU A 84 5.83 -5.66 -12.33
C LEU A 84 5.50 -7.03 -12.94
N PRO A 85 6.05 -7.35 -14.12
CA PRO A 85 5.90 -8.68 -14.70
C PRO A 85 6.34 -9.73 -13.68
N ARG A 86 5.57 -10.81 -13.55
CA ARG A 86 6.00 -11.97 -12.76
C ARG A 86 7.18 -12.61 -13.47
N GLU A 87 8.38 -12.27 -13.03
CA GLU A 87 9.57 -13.03 -13.37
C GLU A 87 9.72 -14.23 -12.45
N ASP A 88 10.50 -15.20 -12.90
CA ASP A 88 10.95 -16.30 -12.07
C ASP A 88 11.75 -15.70 -10.91
N LEU A 89 11.17 -15.77 -9.71
CA LEU A 89 11.85 -15.35 -8.50
C LEU A 89 13.04 -16.28 -8.27
N GLU A 90 14.14 -15.70 -7.80
CA GLU A 90 15.36 -16.44 -7.48
C GLU A 90 15.67 -16.31 -5.98
N ASP A 91 16.16 -17.39 -5.39
CA ASP A 91 16.78 -17.38 -4.08
C ASP A 91 18.29 -17.15 -4.24
N ILE A 92 18.87 -16.32 -3.37
CA ILE A 92 20.32 -16.01 -3.37
C ILE A 92 20.97 -16.73 -2.19
N LEU A 93 21.97 -17.56 -2.47
CA LEU A 93 22.73 -18.34 -1.49
C LEU A 93 24.17 -17.83 -1.39
N CYS A 94 24.69 -17.75 -0.17
CA CYS A 94 26.10 -17.52 0.11
C CYS A 94 26.75 -18.84 0.52
N VAL A 95 27.67 -19.35 -0.30
CA VAL A 95 28.36 -20.62 -0.05
C VAL A 95 29.84 -20.41 0.28
N PRO A 96 30.42 -21.21 1.18
CA PRO A 96 31.82 -21.06 1.57
C PRO A 96 32.75 -21.34 0.39
N ASN A 97 33.76 -20.49 0.23
CA ASN A 97 34.78 -20.66 -0.80
C ASN A 97 36.03 -21.32 -0.21
N ARG A 98 36.26 -22.61 -0.54
CA ARG A 98 37.42 -23.37 -0.03
C ARG A 98 38.78 -22.84 -0.45
N LYS A 99 38.85 -22.05 -1.55
CA LYS A 99 40.11 -21.48 -2.05
C LYS A 99 40.47 -20.16 -1.38
N ASP A 100 39.45 -19.36 -1.06
CA ASP A 100 39.59 -18.05 -0.43
C ASP A 100 38.41 -17.80 0.51
N PRO A 101 38.58 -18.04 1.82
CA PRO A 101 37.53 -17.84 2.82
C PRO A 101 36.99 -16.41 2.90
N ASN A 102 37.78 -15.40 2.51
CA ASN A 102 37.36 -14.00 2.54
C ASN A 102 36.52 -13.59 1.32
N ASN A 103 36.37 -14.49 0.34
CA ASN A 103 35.58 -14.27 -0.85
C ASN A 103 34.51 -15.38 -1.02
N PRO A 104 33.42 -15.34 -0.24
CA PRO A 104 32.32 -16.29 -0.37
C PRO A 104 31.71 -16.26 -1.78
N LYS A 105 31.23 -17.41 -2.24
CA LYS A 105 30.57 -17.49 -3.56
C LYS A 105 29.09 -17.21 -3.42
N ILE A 106 28.56 -16.39 -4.32
CA ILE A 106 27.13 -16.12 -4.44
C ILE A 106 26.57 -16.97 -5.56
N VAL A 107 25.49 -17.70 -5.27
CA VAL A 107 24.79 -18.58 -6.23
C VAL A 107 23.31 -18.21 -6.23
N THR A 108 22.72 -18.10 -7.41
CA THR A 108 21.27 -17.95 -7.59
C THR A 108 20.65 -19.29 -7.95
N VAL A 109 19.50 -19.60 -7.38
CA VAL A 109 18.69 -20.79 -7.70
C VAL A 109 17.23 -20.37 -7.82
N PRO A 110 16.38 -21.13 -8.54
CA PRO A 110 14.95 -20.85 -8.60
C PRO A 110 14.31 -20.78 -7.20
N SER A 111 13.31 -19.92 -7.04
CA SER A 111 12.67 -19.71 -5.75
C SER A 111 12.12 -21.01 -5.14
N GLY A 112 12.43 -21.22 -3.86
CA GLY A 112 12.05 -22.40 -3.10
C GLY A 112 13.10 -23.53 -3.11
N GLU A 113 14.06 -23.51 -4.03
CA GLU A 113 15.16 -24.48 -4.04
C GLU A 113 16.23 -24.13 -3.00
N GLY A 114 16.41 -22.85 -2.66
CA GLY A 114 17.44 -22.43 -1.72
C GLY A 114 17.31 -23.10 -0.36
N ARG A 115 16.06 -23.23 0.13
CA ARG A 115 15.76 -23.92 1.39
C ARG A 115 16.14 -25.41 1.36
N ARG A 116 15.90 -26.09 0.24
CA ARG A 116 16.26 -27.51 0.06
C ARG A 116 17.77 -27.74 0.09
N ILE A 117 18.54 -26.75 -0.35
CA ILE A 117 20.01 -26.81 -0.36
C ILE A 117 20.58 -26.60 1.04
N VAL A 118 19.95 -25.74 1.86
CA VAL A 118 20.39 -25.46 3.23
C VAL A 118 19.96 -26.55 4.22
N ASP A 119 18.76 -27.11 4.05
CA ASP A 119 18.21 -28.15 4.94
C ASP A 119 18.87 -29.55 4.73
N ARG A 120 19.80 -29.67 3.77
CA ARG A 120 20.51 -30.91 3.41
C ARG A 120 21.83 -31.04 4.16
#